data_AF-A0A497S870-F1
#
_entry.id   AF-A0A497S870-F1
#
_cell.length_a   1.000
_cell.length_b   1.000
_cell.length_c   1.000
_cell.angle_alpha   90.00
_cell.angle_beta   90.00
_cell.angle_gamma   90.00
#
_symmetry.space_group_name_H-M   'P 1'
#
loop_
_entity.id
_entity.type
_entity.pdbx_description
1 polymer ?
#
loop_
_entity_poly.entity_id
_entity_poly.type
_entity_poly.pdbx_seq_one_letter_code
_entity_poly.pdbx_strand_id
1 'polypeptide(L)' 'MARIKTKEKKEILVRENRASKRAPLWVFAKTNRKVRGSPKSNRHWRRRNIF' A
#
# COMPACT_ATOMS: atom_id res chain seq x y z
N MET A 1 -13.80 -14.76 -11.07
CA MET A 1 -12.33 -15.03 -11.11
C MET A 1 -11.52 -14.36 -9.97
N ALA A 2 -12.07 -14.21 -8.76
CA ALA A 2 -11.29 -13.71 -7.61
C ALA A 2 -10.66 -14.84 -6.76
N ARG A 3 -11.28 -16.03 -6.76
CA ARG A 3 -10.88 -17.16 -5.92
C ARG A 3 -9.64 -17.90 -6.46
N ILE A 4 -9.57 -18.12 -7.77
CA ILE A 4 -8.46 -18.82 -8.43
C ILE A 4 -7.52 -17.77 -9.03
N LYS A 5 -6.28 -17.68 -8.53
CA LYS A 5 -5.24 -16.76 -9.00
C LYS A 5 -3.91 -17.50 -9.13
N THR A 6 -3.11 -17.10 -10.12
CA THR A 6 -1.70 -17.54 -10.20
C THR A 6 -0.91 -17.02 -8.99
N LYS A 7 0.19 -17.70 -8.66
CA LYS A 7 1.09 -17.31 -7.57
C LYS A 7 1.57 -15.87 -7.73
N GLU A 8 2.00 -15.50 -8.92
CA GLU A 8 2.46 -14.15 -9.28
C GLU A 8 1.39 -13.08 -9.00
N LYS A 9 0.14 -13.30 -9.44
CA LYS A 9 -0.96 -12.37 -9.16
C LYS A 9 -1.21 -12.24 -7.66
N LYS A 10 -1.07 -13.32 -6.89
CA LYS A 10 -1.22 -13.29 -5.43
C LYS A 10 -0.11 -12.49 -4.75
N GLU A 11 1.14 -12.64 -5.21
CA GLU A 11 2.29 -11.88 -4.71
C GLU A 11 2.15 -10.37 -4.96
N ILE A 12 1.71 -9.98 -6.16
CA ILE A 12 1.42 -8.58 -6.50
C ILE A 12 0.38 -8.01 -5.53
N LEU A 13 -0.72 -8.73 -5.29
CA LEU A 13 -1.77 -8.30 -4.37
C LEU A 13 -1.27 -8.14 -2.93
N VAL A 14 -0.44 -9.07 -2.46
CA VAL A 14 0.18 -8.99 -1.13
C VAL A 14 1.11 -7.78 -1.03
N ARG A 15 1.93 -7.55 -2.06
CA ARG A 15 2.85 -6.42 -2.13
C ARG A 15 2.10 -5.09 -2.10
N GLU A 16 1.06 -4.95 -2.91
CA GLU A 16 0.24 -3.73 -2.97
C GLU A 16 -0.51 -3.48 -1.66
N ASN A 17 -1.01 -4.53 -0.98
CA ASN A 17 -1.65 -4.39 0.33
C ASN A 17 -0.65 -3.93 1.41
N ARG A 18 0.60 -4.42 1.37
CA ARG A 18 1.65 -3.95 2.29
C ARG A 18 2.00 -2.48 2.01
N ALA A 19 2.10 -2.10 0.75
CA ALA A 19 2.42 -0.73 0.34
C ALA A 19 1.31 0.28 0.64
N SER A 20 0.05 -0.16 0.70
CA SER A 20 -1.09 0.72 1.02
C SER A 20 -1.15 1.14 2.49
N LYS A 21 -0.31 0.60 3.37
CA LYS A 21 -0.30 0.94 4.80
C LYS A 21 0.35 2.30 5.03
N ARG A 22 -0.18 3.05 6.01
CA ARG A 22 0.40 4.33 6.44
C ARG A 22 1.78 4.11 7.07
N ALA A 23 2.66 5.09 6.91
CA ALA A 23 3.94 5.09 7.60
C ALA A 23 3.75 5.08 9.14
N PRO A 24 4.59 4.35 9.89
CA PRO A 24 4.51 4.32 11.35
C PRO A 24 4.69 5.69 12.00
N LEU A 25 4.11 5.90 13.18
CA LEU A 25 4.16 7.16 13.92
C LEU A 25 5.60 7.63 14.21
N TRP A 26 6.50 6.71 14.52
CA TRP A 26 7.90 7.04 14.83
C TRP A 26 8.62 7.71 13.66
N VAL A 27 8.22 7.43 12.40
CA VAL A 27 8.81 8.06 11.21
C VAL A 27 8.50 9.56 11.19
N PHE A 28 7.27 9.93 11.56
CA PHE A 28 6.86 11.33 11.63
C PHE A 28 7.57 12.06 12.76
N ALA A 29 7.75 11.41 13.91
CA ALA A 29 8.52 11.98 15.02
C ALA A 29 9.99 12.18 14.64
N LYS A 30 10.64 11.15 14.07
CA LYS A 30 12.05 11.19 13.67
C LYS A 30 12.35 12.27 12.63
N THR A 31 11.42 12.49 11.70
CA THR A 31 11.62 13.44 10.59
C THR A 31 11.11 14.84 10.90
N ASN A 32 10.75 15.15 12.14
CA ASN A 32 10.10 16.40 12.54
C ASN A 32 8.92 16.75 11.61
N ARG A 33 8.08 15.73 11.30
CA ARG A 33 6.91 15.81 10.42
C ARG A 33 7.20 16.31 8.99
N LYS A 34 8.45 16.26 8.52
CA LYS A 34 8.78 16.49 7.10
C LYS A 34 8.15 15.42 6.20
N VAL A 35 8.13 14.17 6.67
CA VAL A 35 7.28 13.13 6.08
C VAL A 35 5.90 13.26 6.72
N ARG A 36 4.84 13.39 5.91
CA ARG A 36 3.44 13.55 6.39
C ARG A 36 2.54 12.36 6.09
N GLY A 37 2.98 11.47 5.19
CA GLY A 37 2.25 10.28 4.78
C GLY A 37 3.11 9.38 3.90
N SER A 38 2.52 8.30 3.39
CA SER A 38 3.14 7.44 2.38
C SER A 38 2.48 7.73 1.02
N PRO A 39 3.24 8.03 -0.05
CA PRO A 39 2.67 8.24 -1.38
C PRO A 39 1.85 7.04 -1.87
N LYS A 40 2.24 5.84 -1.45
CA LYS A 40 1.59 4.58 -1.83
C LYS A 40 0.43 4.19 -0.92
N SER A 41 0.28 4.81 0.26
CA SER A 41 -0.82 4.51 1.19
C SER A 41 -2.18 5.06 0.78
N ASN A 42 -2.21 5.95 -0.22
CA ASN A 42 -3.43 6.65 -0.61
C ASN A 42 -4.19 5.96 -1.76
N ARG A 43 -3.78 4.76 -2.16
CA ARG A 43 -4.48 4.00 -3.22
C ARG A 43 -5.81 3.47 -2.69
N HIS A 44 -6.91 3.93 -3.26
CA HIS A 44 -8.25 3.38 -3.00
C HIS A 44 -8.69 2.47 -4.15
N TRP A 45 -9.19 1.27 -3.83
CA TRP A 45 -9.54 0.26 -4.83
C TRP A 45 -10.63 0.73 -5.81
N ARG A 46 -11.55 1.60 -5.40
CA ARG A 46 -12.56 2.21 -6.32
C ARG A 46 -11.99 3.29 -7.24
N ARG A 47 -10.88 3.93 -6.87
CA ARG A 47 -10.32 5.08 -7.61
C ARG A 47 -9.19 4.66 -8.55
N ARG A 48 -8.45 3.62 -8.18
CA ARG A 48 -7.29 3.15 -8.95
C ARG A 48 -7.12 1.64 -8.80
N ASN A 49 -7.33 0.93 -9.91
CA ASN A 49 -7.14 -0.50 -9.99
C ASN A 49 -5.64 -0.88 -10.03
N ILE A 50 -5.33 -2.11 -9.63
CA ILE A 50 -3.96 -2.68 -9.70
C ILE A 50 -3.71 -3.32 -11.07
N PHE A 51 -4.80 -3.82 -11.68
CA PHE A 51 -4.85 -4.48 -12.97
C PHE A 51 -5.84 -3.74 -13.86
#